data_AF-A0A8T1SBM4-F1
#
_entry.id   AF-A0A8T1SBM4-F1
#
_cell.length_a   1.000
_cell.length_b   1.000
_cell.length_c   1.000
_cell.angle_alpha   90.00
_cell.angle_beta   90.00
_cell.angle_gamma   90.00
#
_symmetry.space_group_name_H-M   'P 1'
#
loop_
_entity.id
_entity.type
_entity.pdbx_description
1 polymer ?
#
loop_
_entity_poly.entity_id
_entity_poly.type
_entity_poly.pdbx_seq_one_letter_code
_entity_poly.pdbx_strand_id
1 'polypeptide(L)'
;MPSPERRELAEVVVHYLRSAGVRLKRWKPALSHSPGQEKPPRASPAGPFGTPLQALPLSESVEGVPRFLVQICEALRCHLHTEGLFRKSGSVTRIKALKVRAP
;
A
#
# COMPACT_ATOMS: atom_id res chain seq x y z
N MET A 1 -6.20 17.60 -2.76
CA MET A 1 -6.64 17.98 -1.40
C MET A 1 -7.96 17.29 -1.12
N PRO A 2 -8.19 16.70 0.07
CA PRO A 2 -9.49 16.12 0.39
C PRO A 2 -10.59 17.18 0.30
N SER A 3 -11.80 16.79 -0.09
CA SER A 3 -12.95 17.68 -0.12
C SER A 3 -13.26 18.21 1.29
N PRO A 4 -13.83 19.42 1.44
CA PRO A 4 -14.18 20.00 2.73
C PRO A 4 -15.05 19.05 3.59
N GLU A 5 -16.01 18.37 2.96
CA GLU A 5 -16.87 17.38 3.63
C GLU A 5 -16.09 16.20 4.23
N ARG A 6 -15.07 15.68 3.51
CA ARG A 6 -14.22 14.59 4.02
C ARG A 6 -13.40 15.03 5.24
N ARG A 7 -13.02 16.31 5.29
CA ARG A 7 -12.29 16.88 6.42
C ARG A 7 -13.18 17.01 7.65
N GLU A 8 -14.39 17.55 7.48
CA GLU A 8 -15.36 17.67 8.57
C GLU A 8 -15.72 16.29 9.13
N LEU A 9 -16.01 15.32 8.26
CA LEU A 9 -16.27 13.94 8.68
C LEU A 9 -15.09 13.35 9.48
N ALA A 10 -13.86 13.58 9.03
CA ALA A 10 -12.67 13.12 9.74
C ALA A 10 -12.57 13.75 11.14
N GLU A 11 -12.91 15.03 11.29
CA GLU A 11 -12.91 15.72 12.59
C GLU A 11 -13.96 15.13 13.54
N VAL A 12 -15.17 14.85 13.04
CA VAL A 12 -16.24 14.17 13.82
C VAL A 12 -15.80 12.79 14.27
N VAL A 13 -15.21 11.98 13.38
CA VAL A 13 -14.70 10.64 13.70
C VAL A 13 -13.59 10.72 14.75
N VAL A 14 -12.66 11.67 14.61
CA VAL A 14 -11.58 11.90 15.56
C VAL A 14 -12.12 12.28 16.93
N HIS A 15 -13.15 13.14 16.98
CA HIS A 15 -13.79 13.52 18.24
C HIS A 15 -14.41 12.32 18.94
N TYR A 16 -15.22 11.53 18.22
CA TYR A 16 -15.85 10.32 18.75
C TYR A 16 -14.83 9.32 19.30
N LEU A 17 -13.76 9.07 18.55
CA LEU A 17 -12.69 8.16 18.98
C LEU A 17 -12.02 8.65 20.27
N ARG A 18 -11.76 9.96 20.39
CA ARG A 18 -11.19 10.54 21.61
C ARG A 18 -12.15 10.45 22.80
N SER A 19 -13.44 10.69 22.61
CA SER A 19 -14.43 10.53 23.68
C SER A 19 -14.55 9.08 24.15
N ALA A 20 -14.29 8.11 23.26
CA ALA A 20 -14.22 6.69 23.60
C ALA A 20 -12.88 6.26 24.23
N GLY A 21 -11.96 7.20 24.53
CA GLY A 21 -10.66 6.91 25.13
C GLY A 21 -9.57 6.48 24.15
N VAL A 22 -9.84 6.48 22.84
CA VAL A 22 -8.85 6.12 21.81
C VAL A 22 -7.90 7.29 21.56
N ARG A 23 -6.63 7.09 21.89
CA ARG A 23 -5.57 8.09 21.66
C ARG A 23 -5.01 7.97 20.25
N LEU A 24 -5.45 8.86 19.37
CA LEU A 24 -4.92 8.96 18.02
C LEU A 24 -3.56 9.67 18.04
N LYS A 25 -2.50 9.00 17.58
CA LYS A 25 -1.23 9.68 17.29
C LYS A 25 -1.47 10.58 16.09
N ARG A 26 -1.00 11.83 16.17
CA ARG A 26 -1.00 12.76 15.04
C ARG A 26 -0.04 12.18 14.00
N TRP A 27 -0.56 11.38 13.06
CA TRP A 27 0.21 11.00 11.88
C TRP A 27 0.42 12.27 11.08
N LYS A 28 1.66 12.78 11.14
CA LYS A 28 2.14 13.64 10.07
C LYS A 28 2.24 12.71 8.86
N PRO A 29 1.39 12.86 7.82
CA PRO A 29 1.70 12.16 6.58
C PRO A 29 3.10 12.63 6.19
N ALA A 30 3.99 11.71 5.80
CA ALA A 30 5.21 12.05 5.11
C ALA A 30 4.88 12.57 3.68
N LEU A 31 4.00 13.58 3.62
CA LEU A 31 3.55 14.33 2.46
C LEU A 31 3.72 15.81 2.80
N SER A 32 4.93 16.15 3.23
CA SER A 32 5.51 17.47 3.02
C SER A 32 6.81 17.25 2.27
N HIS A 33 6.72 16.68 1.07
CA HIS A 33 7.71 17.03 0.06
C HIS A 33 7.44 18.50 -0.29
N SER A 34 8.22 19.39 0.33
CA SER A 34 8.43 20.73 -0.22
C SER A 34 8.90 20.57 -1.67
N PRO A 35 8.48 21.43 -2.62
CA PRO A 35 8.95 21.39 -4.01
C PRO A 35 10.41 21.87 -4.17
N GLY A 36 11.23 21.66 -3.14
CA GLY A 36 12.64 21.95 -3.11
C GLY A 36 13.29 21.04 -2.08
N GLN A 37 14.24 20.25 -2.54
CA GLN A 37 15.23 19.56 -1.71
C GLN A 37 14.79 18.25 -1.04
N GLU A 38 14.42 17.25 -1.84
CA GLU A 38 14.89 15.89 -1.61
C GLU A 38 15.48 15.37 -2.90
N LYS A 39 16.75 14.96 -2.84
CA LYS A 39 17.41 14.17 -3.87
C LYS A 39 16.41 13.07 -4.29
N PRO A 40 16.11 12.89 -5.59
CA PRO A 40 15.14 11.89 -6.00
C PRO A 40 15.51 10.59 -5.28
N PRO A 41 14.57 9.91 -4.57
CA PRO A 41 14.83 8.55 -4.16
C PRO A 41 15.27 7.88 -5.45
N ARG A 42 16.53 7.39 -5.47
CA ARG A 42 17.09 6.71 -6.64
C ARG A 42 15.97 5.85 -7.15
N ALA A 43 15.46 6.14 -8.36
CA ALA A 43 14.46 5.31 -8.99
C ALA A 43 15.07 3.92 -8.96
N SER A 44 14.64 3.09 -8.01
CA SER A 44 15.05 1.71 -7.95
C SER A 44 14.55 1.15 -9.27
N PRO A 45 15.46 0.63 -10.11
CA PRO A 45 15.10 0.27 -11.46
C PRO A 45 14.05 -0.84 -11.38
N ALA A 46 12.86 -0.57 -11.94
CA ALA A 46 11.89 -1.55 -12.41
C ALA A 46 11.34 -2.57 -11.38
N GLY A 47 10.48 -2.14 -10.44
CA GLY A 47 9.62 -3.10 -9.74
C GLY A 47 8.68 -2.53 -8.66
N PRO A 48 7.73 -3.33 -8.17
CA PRO A 48 6.69 -2.91 -7.23
C PRO A 48 7.19 -2.87 -5.78
N PHE A 49 8.31 -3.51 -5.48
CA PHE A 49 8.83 -3.63 -4.12
C PHE A 49 9.66 -2.42 -3.69
N GLY A 50 9.26 -1.80 -2.58
CA GLY A 50 9.92 -0.61 -2.03
C GLY A 50 9.48 0.70 -2.68
N THR A 51 8.64 0.64 -3.71
CA THR A 51 8.04 1.80 -4.37
C THR A 51 6.82 2.28 -3.55
N PRO A 52 6.65 3.59 -3.29
CA PRO A 52 5.47 4.12 -2.63
C PRO A 52 4.18 3.74 -3.37
N LEU A 53 3.11 3.40 -2.64
CA LEU A 53 1.86 2.93 -3.25
C LEU A 53 1.29 3.91 -4.28
N GLN A 54 1.38 5.21 -3.99
CA GLN A 54 0.92 6.28 -4.87
C GLN A 54 1.71 6.40 -6.19
N ALA A 55 2.90 5.79 -6.27
CA ALA A 55 3.76 5.79 -7.45
C ALA A 55 3.63 4.48 -8.26
N LEU A 56 2.81 3.53 -7.82
CA LEU A 56 2.59 2.27 -8.53
C LEU A 56 1.49 2.42 -9.60
N PRO A 57 1.61 1.70 -10.73
CA PRO A 57 0.52 1.63 -11.70
C PRO A 57 -0.75 1.06 -11.07
N LEU A 58 -1.88 1.74 -11.26
CA LEU A 58 -3.18 1.28 -10.78
C LEU A 58 -3.80 0.27 -11.75
N SER A 59 -4.67 -0.58 -11.20
CA SER A 59 -5.50 -1.49 -11.98
C SER A 59 -6.59 -0.72 -12.72
N GLU A 60 -6.91 -1.15 -13.93
CA GLU A 60 -8.07 -0.67 -14.68
C GLU A 60 -9.37 -1.35 -14.22
N SER A 61 -9.27 -2.56 -13.65
CA SER A 61 -10.44 -3.34 -13.24
C SER A 61 -10.90 -3.06 -11.81
N VAL A 62 -10.03 -2.53 -10.95
CA VAL A 62 -10.33 -2.25 -9.54
C VAL A 62 -9.79 -0.88 -9.18
N GLU A 63 -10.69 0.06 -8.93
CA GLU A 63 -10.35 1.45 -8.64
C GLU A 63 -9.49 1.56 -7.37
N GLY A 64 -8.42 2.35 -7.47
CA GLY A 64 -7.54 2.64 -6.33
C GLY A 64 -6.61 1.50 -5.90
N VAL A 65 -6.57 0.38 -6.62
CA VAL A 65 -5.71 -0.77 -6.28
C VAL A 65 -4.52 -0.87 -7.25
N PRO A 66 -3.27 -0.99 -6.76
CA PRO A 66 -2.12 -1.29 -7.60
C PRO A 66 -2.30 -2.54 -8.46
N ARG A 67 -1.99 -2.44 -9.76
CA ARG A 67 -2.18 -3.50 -10.76
C ARG A 67 -1.52 -4.83 -10.36
N PHE A 68 -0.30 -4.76 -9.81
CA PHE A 68 0.44 -5.97 -9.42
C PHE A 68 -0.28 -6.78 -8.32
N LEU A 69 -1.01 -6.12 -7.42
CA LEU A 69 -1.79 -6.80 -6.38
C LEU A 69 -2.96 -7.57 -6.99
N VAL A 70 -3.66 -6.98 -7.95
CA VAL A 70 -4.76 -7.64 -8.67
C VAL A 70 -4.25 -8.89 -9.39
N GLN A 71 -3.13 -8.77 -10.11
CA GLN A 71 -2.52 -9.91 -10.82
C GLN A 71 -2.14 -11.07 -9.87
N ILE A 72 -1.55 -10.76 -8.71
CA ILE A 72 -1.18 -11.80 -7.73
C ILE A 72 -2.43 -12.46 -7.15
N CYS A 73 -3.45 -11.67 -6.79
CA CYS A 73 -4.70 -12.20 -6.26
C CYS A 73 -5.39 -13.14 -7.26
N GLU A 74 -5.42 -12.78 -8.55
CA GLU A 74 -5.98 -13.65 -9.59
C GLU A 74 -5.18 -14.95 -9.74
N ALA A 75 -3.84 -14.88 -9.74
CA ALA A 75 -3.00 -16.09 -9.81
C ALA A 75 -3.21 -17.04 -8.61
N LEU A 76 -3.49 -16.49 -7.43
CA LEU A 76 -3.75 -17.26 -6.22
C LEU A 76 -5.19 -17.79 -6.13
N ARG A 77 -6.12 -17.26 -6.92
CA ARG A 77 -7.55 -17.59 -6.88
C ARG A 77 -7.82 -19.09 -7.11
N CYS A 78 -7.07 -19.73 -8.00
CA CYS A 78 -7.18 -21.18 -8.25
C CYS A 78 -6.58 -22.06 -7.13
N HIS A 79 -5.85 -21.46 -6.17
CA HIS A 79 -5.06 -22.16 -5.17
C HIS A 79 -5.52 -21.91 -3.73
N LEU A 80 -6.70 -21.30 -3.54
CA LEU A 80 -7.23 -20.93 -2.22
C LEU A 80 -7.44 -22.13 -1.28
N HIS A 81 -7.59 -23.34 -1.83
CA HIS A 81 -7.72 -24.59 -1.07
C HIS A 81 -6.40 -25.09 -0.47
N THR A 82 -5.26 -24.44 -0.75
CA THR A 82 -3.94 -24.85 -0.27
C THR A 82 -3.84 -24.64 1.25
N GLU A 83 -3.63 -25.73 1.99
CA GLU A 83 -3.49 -25.67 3.45
C GLU A 83 -2.27 -24.83 3.87
N GLY A 84 -2.51 -23.83 4.72
CA GLY A 84 -1.45 -22.96 5.24
C GLY A 84 -1.00 -21.86 4.27
N LEU A 85 -1.77 -21.56 3.22
CA LEU A 85 -1.59 -20.35 2.41
C LEU A 85 -1.55 -19.10 3.30
N PHE A 86 -0.60 -18.21 3.06
CA PHE A 86 -0.29 -17.02 3.88
C PHE A 86 0.16 -17.28 5.33
N ARG A 87 0.17 -18.53 5.80
CA ARG A 87 0.67 -18.90 7.14
C ARG A 87 2.07 -19.50 7.10
N LYS A 88 2.31 -20.41 6.15
CA LYS A 88 3.59 -21.11 6.00
C LYS A 88 4.55 -20.26 5.15
N SER A 89 5.72 -19.94 5.68
CA SER A 89 6.77 -19.24 4.94
C SER A 89 7.34 -20.13 3.83
N GLY A 90 7.52 -19.55 2.64
CA GLY A 90 8.18 -20.22 1.52
C GLY A 90 9.71 -20.16 1.62
N SER A 91 10.39 -20.84 0.68
CA SER A 91 11.86 -20.76 0.54
C SER A 91 12.30 -19.33 0.21
N VAL A 92 13.11 -18.74 1.09
CA VAL A 92 13.64 -17.37 0.91
C VAL A 92 14.40 -17.23 -0.40
N THR A 93 15.17 -18.24 -0.80
CA THR A 93 15.90 -18.26 -2.08
C THR A 93 14.96 -18.16 -3.27
N ARG A 94 13.87 -18.96 -3.27
CA ARG A 94 12.85 -18.92 -4.33
C ARG A 94 12.10 -17.58 -4.35
N ILE A 95 11.77 -17.03 -3.18
CA ILE A 95 11.10 -15.73 -3.07
C ILE A 95 11.99 -14.62 -3.65
N LYS A 96 13.28 -14.59 -3.32
CA LYS A 96 14.22 -13.60 -3.89
C LYS A 96 14.30 -13.69 -5.40
N ALA A 97 14.41 -14.90 -5.96
CA ALA A 97 14.44 -15.12 -7.40
C ALA A 97 13.15 -14.66 -8.10
N LEU A 98 11.98 -14.92 -7.48
CA LEU A 98 10.69 -14.47 -8.00
C LEU A 98 10.54 -12.95 -7.95
N LYS A 99 11.03 -12.27 -6.90
CA LYS A 99 10.94 -10.80 -6.79
C LYS A 99 11.66 -10.05 -7.91
N VAL A 100 12.76 -10.59 -8.43
CA VAL A 100 13.50 -10.01 -9.57
C VAL A 100 12.69 -10.12 -10.88
N ARG A 101 11.80 -11.10 -10.96
CA ARG A 101 10.95 -11.36 -12.13
C ARG A 101 9.55 -10.75 -12.00
N ALA A 102 9.24 -10.18 -10.85
CA ALA A 102 7.92 -9.60 -10.59
C ALA A 102 7.78 -8.28 -11.37
N PRO A 103 6.63 -8.07 -12.05
CA PRO A 103 6.37 -6.88 -12.84
C PRO A 103 6.21 -5.63 -11.98
#